data_AF-A0A8T6NW59-F1
#
_entry.id   AF-A0A8T6NW59-F1
#
_cell.length_a   1.000
_cell.length_b   1.000
_cell.length_c   1.000
_cell.angle_alpha   90.00
_cell.angle_beta   90.00
_cell.angle_gamma   90.00
#
_symmetry.space_group_name_H-M   'P 1'
#
loop_
_entity.id
_entity.type
_entity.pdbx_description
1 polymer ?
#
loop_
_entity_poly.entity_id
_entity_poly.type
_entity_poly.pdbx_seq_one_letter_code
_entity_poly.pdbx_strand_id
1 'polypeptide(L)'
;SIPALAARTYDGGQVVVEEFRYETDAYTQYAIAHTSDGIRVTSLMNIPRGEGPFPVVLVLHGGRDQSVYAQGDGTIDHADYYARQGYLALMPDYRSYNGTQGTGTPLKIPWAIDVMNLIAALPTIPEADPSRIGVMGHSRGGGIASYVMVLSDDVDAVILYAPLHTDQAVVWDAYHYTFGSSWPAFDAAIIGTPEENPEGYAMASPANYLNRIRMPVQIHHGTDDPILPAAWSRDLHTTMLDLGLVVEYYEYPGALHSFRGDDLQTFWQRNVAFFDRYVRP
;
A
#
# COMPACT_ATOMS: atom_id res chain seq x y z
N SER A 1 9.72 -15.56 1.53
CA SER A 1 10.84 -14.60 1.40
C SER A 1 10.65 -13.72 0.18
N ILE A 2 11.29 -12.56 0.13
CA ILE A 2 11.25 -11.65 -1.03
C ILE A 2 11.72 -12.33 -2.33
N PRO A 3 12.81 -13.14 -2.36
CA PRO A 3 13.19 -13.84 -3.59
C PRO A 3 12.13 -14.84 -4.08
N ALA A 4 11.47 -15.55 -3.17
CA ALA A 4 10.39 -16.47 -3.54
C ALA A 4 9.15 -15.73 -4.05
N LEU A 5 8.80 -14.58 -3.45
CA LEU A 5 7.73 -13.72 -3.93
C LEU A 5 8.05 -13.11 -5.30
N ALA A 6 9.30 -12.74 -5.54
CA ALA A 6 9.72 -12.18 -6.82
C ALA A 6 9.71 -13.19 -7.98
N ALA A 7 10.02 -14.45 -7.69
CA ALA A 7 9.98 -15.53 -8.68
C ALA A 7 8.57 -16.09 -8.91
N ARG A 8 7.59 -15.62 -8.12
CA ARG A 8 6.22 -16.11 -8.15
C ARG A 8 5.45 -15.47 -9.31
N THR A 9 4.61 -16.26 -9.97
CA THR A 9 3.54 -15.74 -10.84
C THR A 9 2.35 -15.27 -10.00
N TYR A 10 1.92 -14.04 -10.25
CA TYR A 10 0.72 -13.45 -9.66
C TYR A 10 -0.45 -13.59 -10.65
N ASP A 11 -1.59 -14.02 -10.14
CA ASP A 11 -2.83 -14.19 -10.89
C ASP A 11 -3.98 -13.75 -9.97
N GLY A 12 -4.57 -12.61 -10.31
CA GLY A 12 -5.72 -12.09 -9.58
C GLY A 12 -7.08 -12.55 -10.13
N GLY A 13 -7.08 -13.36 -11.19
CA GLY A 13 -8.28 -13.73 -11.92
C GLY A 13 -9.00 -12.51 -12.52
N GLN A 14 -10.30 -12.69 -12.80
CA GLN A 14 -11.15 -11.62 -13.29
C GLN A 14 -11.68 -10.76 -12.14
N VAL A 15 -11.55 -9.44 -12.27
CA VAL A 15 -12.26 -8.49 -11.41
C VAL A 15 -13.75 -8.50 -11.76
N VAL A 16 -14.58 -8.69 -10.74
CA VAL A 16 -16.03 -8.73 -10.85
C VAL A 16 -16.62 -7.53 -10.12
N VAL A 17 -17.47 -6.77 -10.81
CA VAL A 17 -18.32 -5.75 -10.19
C VAL A 17 -19.46 -6.45 -9.47
N GLU A 18 -19.54 -6.26 -8.15
CA GLU A 18 -20.56 -6.90 -7.32
C GLU A 18 -21.72 -5.95 -7.03
N GLU A 19 -21.43 -4.67 -6.79
CA GLU A 19 -22.44 -3.71 -6.37
C GLU A 19 -22.08 -2.29 -6.84
N PHE A 20 -23.06 -1.59 -7.42
CA PHE A 20 -23.00 -0.13 -7.54
C PHE A 20 -23.21 0.49 -6.14
N ARG A 21 -22.32 1.39 -5.72
CA ARG A 21 -22.46 2.09 -4.43
C ARG A 21 -23.21 3.40 -4.60
N TYR A 22 -22.61 4.33 -5.32
CA TYR A 22 -23.16 5.65 -5.57
C TYR A 22 -22.41 6.32 -6.71
N GLU A 23 -22.93 7.47 -7.11
CA GLU A 23 -22.36 8.30 -8.16
C GLU A 23 -22.27 9.76 -7.68
N THR A 24 -21.20 10.45 -8.10
CA THR A 24 -20.98 11.87 -7.90
C THR A 24 -20.77 12.57 -9.24
N ASP A 25 -20.65 13.90 -9.23
CA ASP A 25 -20.27 14.66 -10.43
C ASP A 25 -18.86 14.30 -10.93
N ALA A 26 -18.00 13.73 -10.07
CA ALA A 26 -16.59 13.46 -10.38
C ALA A 26 -16.27 11.99 -10.71
N TYR A 27 -17.00 11.03 -10.13
CA TYR A 27 -16.75 9.60 -10.31
C TYR A 27 -17.96 8.75 -9.92
N THR A 28 -17.94 7.50 -10.35
CA THR A 28 -18.88 6.45 -9.92
C THR A 28 -18.14 5.41 -9.08
N GLN A 29 -18.72 4.98 -7.96
CA GLN A 29 -18.11 3.99 -7.06
C GLN A 29 -18.80 2.63 -7.15
N TYR A 30 -17.99 1.58 -7.21
CA TYR A 30 -18.41 0.19 -7.18
C TYR A 30 -17.71 -0.57 -6.06
N ALA A 31 -18.41 -1.54 -5.47
CA ALA A 31 -17.76 -2.66 -4.79
C ALA A 31 -17.40 -3.72 -5.82
N ILE A 32 -16.15 -4.17 -5.76
CA ILE A 32 -15.59 -5.18 -6.64
C ILE A 32 -14.95 -6.31 -5.81
N ALA A 33 -14.76 -7.45 -6.45
CA ALA A 33 -13.97 -8.54 -5.91
C ALA A 33 -13.08 -9.17 -6.99
N HIS A 34 -11.99 -9.77 -6.55
CA HIS A 34 -11.10 -10.59 -7.38
C HIS A 34 -10.64 -11.81 -6.57
N THR A 35 -9.88 -12.71 -7.21
CA THR A 35 -9.33 -13.88 -6.54
C THR A 35 -7.86 -13.66 -6.22
N SER A 36 -7.42 -14.03 -5.02
CA SER A 36 -6.01 -14.03 -4.65
C SER A 36 -5.71 -15.36 -3.98
N ASP A 37 -4.82 -16.18 -4.52
CA ASP A 37 -4.48 -17.51 -3.98
C ASP A 37 -5.71 -18.40 -3.73
N GLY A 38 -6.71 -18.33 -4.61
CA GLY A 38 -7.95 -19.09 -4.51
C GLY A 38 -8.95 -18.57 -3.48
N ILE A 39 -8.67 -17.44 -2.80
CA ILE A 39 -9.62 -16.77 -1.92
C ILE A 39 -10.18 -15.50 -2.56
N ARG A 40 -11.43 -15.17 -2.23
CA ARG A 40 -12.07 -13.92 -2.65
C ARG A 40 -11.53 -12.75 -1.81
N VAL A 41 -11.04 -11.72 -2.47
CA VAL A 41 -10.61 -10.44 -1.88
C VAL A 41 -11.42 -9.29 -2.45
N THR A 42 -11.88 -8.38 -1.59
CA THR A 42 -12.73 -7.25 -1.98
C THR A 42 -11.96 -5.95 -2.13
N SER A 43 -12.52 -5.02 -2.89
CA SER A 43 -12.02 -3.65 -3.01
C SER A 43 -13.19 -2.71 -3.33
N LEU A 44 -13.03 -1.43 -3.01
CA LEU A 44 -13.83 -0.39 -3.68
C LEU A 44 -13.08 0.10 -4.92
N MET A 45 -13.83 0.52 -5.93
CA MET A 45 -13.32 1.09 -7.18
C MET A 45 -14.05 2.39 -7.49
N ASN A 46 -13.32 3.50 -7.56
CA ASN A 46 -13.82 4.77 -8.07
C ASN A 46 -13.40 4.92 -9.53
N ILE A 47 -14.37 4.98 -10.45
CA ILE A 47 -14.13 5.26 -11.87
C ILE A 47 -14.39 6.76 -12.11
N PRO A 48 -13.37 7.55 -12.47
CA PRO A 48 -13.54 8.98 -12.74
C PRO A 48 -14.42 9.22 -13.98
N ARG A 49 -14.98 10.44 -14.10
CA ARG A 49 -15.64 10.86 -15.35
C ARG A 49 -14.63 11.10 -16.47
N GLY A 50 -15.08 10.91 -17.70
CA GLY A 50 -14.31 11.16 -18.91
C GLY A 50 -14.19 9.91 -19.77
N GLU A 51 -13.33 9.98 -20.78
CA GLU A 51 -13.00 8.84 -21.64
C GLU A 51 -11.75 8.16 -21.09
N GLY A 52 -11.88 6.87 -20.74
CA GLY A 52 -10.77 6.02 -20.33
C GLY A 52 -10.04 5.39 -21.54
N PRO A 53 -9.16 4.40 -21.30
CA PRO A 53 -8.81 3.84 -19.99
C PRO A 53 -8.01 4.84 -19.12
N PHE A 54 -8.21 4.78 -17.81
CA PHE A 54 -7.67 5.72 -16.84
C PHE A 54 -6.38 5.19 -16.18
N PRO A 55 -5.41 6.07 -15.87
CA PRO A 55 -4.30 5.69 -15.00
C PRO A 55 -4.85 5.27 -13.64
N VAL A 56 -4.26 4.24 -13.05
CA VAL A 56 -4.74 3.58 -11.84
C VAL A 56 -3.95 4.02 -10.63
N VAL A 57 -4.63 4.27 -9.50
CA VAL A 57 -3.98 4.42 -8.19
C VAL A 57 -4.55 3.40 -7.21
N LEU A 58 -3.69 2.53 -6.67
CA LEU A 58 -4.04 1.68 -5.54
C LEU A 58 -3.80 2.45 -4.24
N VAL A 59 -4.82 2.55 -3.39
CA VAL A 59 -4.79 3.26 -2.11
C VAL A 59 -4.83 2.23 -0.98
N LEU A 60 -3.68 1.99 -0.37
CA LEU A 60 -3.44 0.93 0.60
C LEU A 60 -3.67 1.42 2.03
N HIS A 61 -4.62 0.81 2.75
CA HIS A 61 -5.01 1.23 4.08
C HIS A 61 -3.99 0.84 5.17
N GLY A 62 -3.97 1.61 6.25
CA GLY A 62 -3.22 1.31 7.47
C GLY A 62 -3.81 0.17 8.29
N GLY A 63 -3.29 -0.05 9.51
CA GLY A 63 -3.88 -1.05 10.41
C GLY A 63 -5.28 -0.67 10.86
N ARG A 64 -6.24 -1.59 10.69
CA ARG A 64 -7.63 -1.44 11.15
C ARG A 64 -8.05 -2.65 11.98
N ASP A 65 -8.92 -2.41 12.96
CA ASP A 65 -9.56 -3.48 13.72
C ASP A 65 -10.53 -4.23 12.80
N GLN A 66 -10.22 -5.50 12.54
CA GLN A 66 -10.98 -6.37 11.63
C GLN A 66 -12.44 -6.57 12.07
N SER A 67 -12.73 -6.45 13.37
CA SER A 67 -14.08 -6.69 13.90
C SER A 67 -15.08 -5.57 13.58
N VAL A 68 -14.58 -4.37 13.29
CA VAL A 68 -15.37 -3.18 12.99
C VAL A 68 -15.01 -2.54 11.65
N TYR A 69 -14.11 -3.16 10.89
CA TYR A 69 -13.68 -2.67 9.59
C TYR A 69 -14.84 -2.65 8.60
N ALA A 70 -15.02 -1.51 7.94
CA ALA A 70 -15.89 -1.35 6.79
C ALA A 70 -15.05 -1.19 5.52
N GLN A 71 -15.62 -1.61 4.39
CA GLN A 71 -14.95 -1.56 3.09
C GLN A 71 -14.36 -0.17 2.79
N GLY A 72 -13.06 -0.13 2.46
CA GLY A 72 -12.33 1.11 2.17
C GLY A 72 -11.95 1.98 3.39
N ASP A 73 -12.14 1.52 4.64
CA ASP A 73 -11.82 2.33 5.82
C ASP A 73 -10.35 2.83 5.82
N GLY A 74 -10.18 4.13 6.00
CA GLY A 74 -8.89 4.80 5.95
C GLY A 74 -8.37 5.18 4.57
N THR A 75 -9.15 4.94 3.51
CA THR A 75 -8.73 5.24 2.12
C THR A 75 -9.69 6.13 1.36
N ILE A 76 -10.94 6.25 1.82
CA ILE A 76 -12.04 6.96 1.13
C ILE A 76 -11.64 8.37 0.71
N ASP A 77 -11.13 9.20 1.63
CA ASP A 77 -10.79 10.59 1.32
C ASP A 77 -9.65 10.71 0.29
N HIS A 78 -8.66 9.82 0.38
CA HIS A 78 -7.56 9.80 -0.58
C HIS A 78 -8.03 9.32 -1.95
N ALA A 79 -8.87 8.29 -2.01
CA ALA A 79 -9.43 7.77 -3.26
C ALA A 79 -10.43 8.72 -3.90
N ASP A 80 -11.24 9.47 -3.14
CA ASP A 80 -12.06 10.57 -3.64
C ASP A 80 -11.17 11.63 -4.30
N TYR A 81 -10.10 12.05 -3.61
CA TYR A 81 -9.18 13.04 -4.17
C TYR A 81 -8.55 12.58 -5.49
N TYR A 82 -8.02 11.35 -5.55
CA TYR A 82 -7.44 10.82 -6.80
C TYR A 82 -8.47 10.68 -7.92
N ALA A 83 -9.68 10.20 -7.62
CA ALA A 83 -10.74 10.07 -8.62
C ALA A 83 -11.17 11.42 -9.19
N ARG A 84 -11.24 12.48 -8.37
CA ARG A 84 -11.48 13.85 -8.83
C ARG A 84 -10.38 14.39 -9.76
N GLN A 85 -9.18 13.84 -9.68
CA GLN A 85 -8.05 14.18 -10.55
C GLN A 85 -7.96 13.26 -11.77
N GLY A 86 -8.95 12.39 -12.01
CA GLY A 86 -8.99 11.56 -13.21
C GLY A 86 -8.18 10.26 -13.13
N TYR A 87 -7.90 9.78 -11.92
CA TYR A 87 -7.34 8.44 -11.71
C TYR A 87 -8.44 7.44 -11.34
N LEU A 88 -8.38 6.23 -11.88
CA LEU A 88 -9.18 5.12 -11.37
C LEU A 88 -8.57 4.69 -10.03
N ALA A 89 -9.31 4.87 -8.93
CA ALA A 89 -8.80 4.61 -7.59
C ALA A 89 -9.33 3.27 -7.05
N LEU A 90 -8.42 2.38 -6.66
CA LEU A 90 -8.72 1.08 -6.07
C LEU A 90 -8.35 1.06 -4.59
N MET A 91 -9.26 0.61 -3.75
CA MET A 91 -9.10 0.54 -2.30
C MET A 91 -9.22 -0.93 -1.84
N PRO A 92 -8.15 -1.73 -1.90
CA PRO A 92 -8.19 -3.13 -1.51
C PRO A 92 -8.32 -3.30 0.00
N ASP A 93 -9.19 -4.23 0.43
CA ASP A 93 -9.37 -4.56 1.85
C ASP A 93 -8.33 -5.58 2.36
N TYR A 94 -7.70 -6.33 1.45
CA TYR A 94 -6.87 -7.50 1.72
C TYR A 94 -7.62 -8.69 2.35
N ARG A 95 -6.96 -9.85 2.34
CA ARG A 95 -7.42 -11.04 3.06
C ARG A 95 -7.53 -10.76 4.57
N SER A 96 -8.47 -11.42 5.24
CA SER A 96 -8.91 -11.21 6.64
C SER A 96 -9.70 -9.94 6.97
N TYR A 97 -9.99 -9.08 5.99
CA TYR A 97 -10.85 -7.91 6.15
C TYR A 97 -12.15 -8.03 5.35
N ASN A 98 -13.22 -7.33 5.76
CA ASN A 98 -14.48 -7.23 5.02
C ASN A 98 -15.07 -8.59 4.57
N GLY A 99 -15.02 -9.61 5.42
CA GLY A 99 -15.56 -10.95 5.12
C GLY A 99 -14.74 -11.77 4.12
N THR A 100 -13.52 -11.34 3.78
CA THR A 100 -12.56 -12.13 3.00
C THR A 100 -11.95 -13.24 3.87
N GLN A 101 -11.61 -14.36 3.24
CA GLN A 101 -11.01 -15.52 3.93
C GLN A 101 -9.51 -15.34 4.16
N GLY A 102 -8.86 -16.31 4.79
CA GLY A 102 -7.42 -16.31 5.04
C GLY A 102 -7.01 -15.47 6.25
N THR A 103 -5.69 -15.40 6.50
CA THR A 103 -5.12 -14.65 7.62
C THR A 103 -4.07 -13.67 7.12
N GLY A 104 -4.04 -12.48 7.71
CA GLY A 104 -2.90 -11.57 7.62
C GLY A 104 -1.76 -11.99 8.56
N THR A 105 -0.61 -11.34 8.43
CA THR A 105 0.51 -11.50 9.36
C THR A 105 1.19 -10.16 9.63
N PRO A 106 1.85 -9.97 10.79
CA PRO A 106 2.71 -8.81 11.04
C PRO A 106 3.79 -8.61 9.95
N LEU A 107 4.31 -9.70 9.35
CA LEU A 107 5.17 -9.64 8.16
C LEU A 107 4.49 -9.07 6.91
N LYS A 108 3.17 -8.93 6.85
CA LYS A 108 2.38 -8.37 5.73
C LYS A 108 2.46 -9.16 4.41
N ILE A 109 3.24 -10.24 4.32
CA ILE A 109 3.42 -11.03 3.10
C ILE A 109 2.08 -11.43 2.44
N PRO A 110 1.07 -11.94 3.16
CA PRO A 110 -0.20 -12.31 2.53
C PRO A 110 -0.93 -11.12 1.90
N TRP A 111 -0.85 -9.94 2.53
CA TRP A 111 -1.46 -8.72 2.00
C TRP A 111 -0.68 -8.15 0.81
N ALA A 112 0.66 -8.25 0.82
CA ALA A 112 1.46 -7.92 -0.35
C ALA A 112 1.11 -8.82 -1.55
N ILE A 113 0.84 -10.11 -1.32
CA ILE A 113 0.35 -11.01 -2.36
C ILE A 113 -1.01 -10.56 -2.89
N ASP A 114 -1.94 -10.15 -2.01
CA ASP A 114 -3.26 -9.65 -2.44
C ASP A 114 -3.14 -8.40 -3.33
N VAL A 115 -2.23 -7.48 -2.97
CA VAL A 115 -1.98 -6.27 -3.79
C VAL A 115 -1.34 -6.64 -5.14
N MET A 116 -0.36 -7.53 -5.17
CA MET A 116 0.28 -7.97 -6.41
C MET A 116 -0.69 -8.75 -7.32
N ASN A 117 -1.59 -9.57 -6.75
CA ASN A 117 -2.65 -10.23 -7.51
C ASN A 117 -3.67 -9.21 -8.04
N LEU A 118 -4.05 -8.18 -7.28
CA LEU A 118 -4.91 -7.11 -7.78
C LEU A 118 -4.25 -6.35 -8.94
N ILE A 119 -2.95 -6.03 -8.85
CA ILE A 119 -2.17 -5.43 -9.94
C ILE A 119 -2.24 -6.33 -11.19
N ALA A 120 -2.01 -7.64 -11.04
CA ALA A 120 -2.10 -8.60 -12.13
C ALA A 120 -3.51 -8.73 -12.73
N ALA A 121 -4.56 -8.39 -11.98
CA ALA A 121 -5.95 -8.43 -12.46
C ALA A 121 -6.41 -7.14 -13.15
N LEU A 122 -5.64 -6.04 -13.10
CA LEU A 122 -5.99 -4.76 -13.72
C LEU A 122 -6.40 -4.86 -15.20
N PRO A 123 -5.76 -5.68 -16.06
CA PRO A 123 -6.17 -5.84 -17.45
C PRO A 123 -7.61 -6.36 -17.65
N THR A 124 -8.25 -6.87 -16.60
CA THR A 124 -9.63 -7.35 -16.64
C THR A 124 -10.67 -6.27 -16.33
N ILE A 125 -10.23 -5.07 -15.93
CA ILE A 125 -11.08 -3.88 -15.72
C ILE A 125 -11.02 -3.03 -17.00
N PRO A 126 -12.10 -2.93 -17.79
CA PRO A 126 -12.08 -2.19 -19.06
C PRO A 126 -11.71 -0.71 -18.93
N GLU A 127 -12.05 -0.09 -17.80
CA GLU A 127 -11.78 1.33 -17.53
C GLU A 127 -10.36 1.59 -17.00
N ALA A 128 -9.60 0.55 -16.64
CA ALA A 128 -8.25 0.69 -16.11
C ALA A 128 -7.20 0.64 -17.23
N ASP A 129 -6.17 1.48 -17.13
CA ASP A 129 -4.96 1.36 -17.92
C ASP A 129 -3.87 0.63 -17.11
N PRO A 130 -3.60 -0.66 -17.39
CA PRO A 130 -2.63 -1.42 -16.62
C PRO A 130 -1.17 -1.03 -16.93
N SER A 131 -0.92 -0.12 -17.87
CA SER A 131 0.42 0.40 -18.14
C SER A 131 0.76 1.70 -17.37
N ARG A 132 -0.17 2.17 -16.54
CA ARG A 132 -0.07 3.42 -15.79
C ARG A 132 -0.55 3.22 -14.36
N ILE A 133 0.34 2.75 -13.48
CA ILE A 133 0.01 2.31 -12.13
C ILE A 133 0.78 3.11 -11.07
N GLY A 134 0.04 3.82 -10.23
CA GLY A 134 0.52 4.40 -8.98
C GLY A 134 0.08 3.58 -7.77
N VAL A 135 0.88 3.60 -6.70
CA VAL A 135 0.50 3.02 -5.40
C VAL A 135 0.74 4.05 -4.30
N MET A 136 -0.27 4.32 -3.48
CA MET A 136 -0.11 5.09 -2.25
C MET A 136 -0.43 4.20 -1.06
N GLY A 137 0.44 4.16 -0.05
CA GLY A 137 0.18 3.40 1.17
C GLY A 137 0.40 4.20 2.45
N HIS A 138 -0.57 4.15 3.36
CA HIS A 138 -0.51 4.77 4.68
C HIS A 138 -0.12 3.75 5.76
N SER A 139 0.82 4.07 6.64
CA SER A 139 1.11 3.24 7.83
C SER A 139 1.48 1.80 7.44
N ARG A 140 0.68 0.83 7.90
CA ARG A 140 0.78 -0.57 7.47
C ARG A 140 0.68 -0.76 5.96
N GLY A 141 -0.19 0.01 5.29
CA GLY A 141 -0.30 0.08 3.83
C GLY A 141 0.97 0.61 3.18
N GLY A 142 1.70 1.54 3.83
CA GLY A 142 3.04 1.96 3.40
C GLY A 142 4.08 0.84 3.56
N GLY A 143 3.96 0.05 4.63
CA GLY A 143 4.73 -1.19 4.79
C GLY A 143 4.44 -2.21 3.69
N ILE A 144 3.18 -2.39 3.29
CA ILE A 144 2.78 -3.25 2.17
C ILE A 144 3.31 -2.69 0.84
N ALA A 145 3.19 -1.38 0.61
CA ALA A 145 3.73 -0.71 -0.57
C ALA A 145 5.25 -0.93 -0.71
N SER A 146 5.98 -1.06 0.41
CA SER A 146 7.41 -1.40 0.34
C SER A 146 7.71 -2.79 -0.18
N TYR A 147 6.81 -3.76 -0.02
CA TYR A 147 6.91 -5.04 -0.73
C TYR A 147 6.67 -4.83 -2.22
N VAL A 148 5.66 -4.06 -2.60
CA VAL A 148 5.37 -3.77 -4.02
C VAL A 148 6.59 -3.16 -4.72
N MET A 149 7.26 -2.19 -4.08
CA MET A 149 8.47 -1.55 -4.63
C MET A 149 9.59 -2.54 -4.99
N VAL A 150 9.72 -3.64 -4.25
CA VAL A 150 10.80 -4.64 -4.47
C VAL A 150 10.31 -5.90 -5.19
N LEU A 151 9.03 -5.97 -5.56
CA LEU A 151 8.41 -7.13 -6.21
C LEU A 151 7.87 -6.84 -7.60
N SER A 152 7.38 -5.63 -7.86
CA SER A 152 6.74 -5.27 -9.12
C SER A 152 7.70 -4.55 -10.06
N ASP A 153 7.67 -4.91 -11.33
CA ASP A 153 8.26 -4.15 -12.43
C ASP A 153 7.20 -3.33 -13.21
N ASP A 154 5.91 -3.45 -12.84
CA ASP A 154 4.76 -2.86 -13.55
C ASP A 154 4.26 -1.54 -12.92
N VAL A 155 4.74 -1.19 -11.72
CA VAL A 155 4.32 0.02 -11.00
C VAL A 155 5.22 1.20 -11.37
N ASP A 156 4.62 2.30 -11.83
CA ASP A 156 5.34 3.49 -12.31
C ASP A 156 5.78 4.43 -11.20
N ALA A 157 5.06 4.47 -10.07
CA ALA A 157 5.41 5.34 -8.95
C ALA A 157 4.78 4.88 -7.61
N VAL A 158 5.51 5.08 -6.51
CA VAL A 158 5.02 4.74 -5.16
C VAL A 158 5.08 5.94 -4.21
N ILE A 159 4.02 6.13 -3.45
CA ILE A 159 3.93 7.09 -2.36
C ILE A 159 3.82 6.36 -1.03
N LEU A 160 4.75 6.66 -0.12
CA LEU A 160 4.78 6.16 1.25
C LEU A 160 4.35 7.26 2.21
N TYR A 161 3.24 7.04 2.91
CA TYR A 161 2.70 7.98 3.88
C TYR A 161 2.80 7.39 5.30
N ALA A 162 3.64 7.99 6.14
CA ALA A 162 3.97 7.51 7.49
C ALA A 162 4.17 5.98 7.52
N PRO A 163 5.04 5.40 6.66
CA PRO A 163 5.10 3.96 6.46
C PRO A 163 5.66 3.22 7.68
N LEU A 164 5.23 1.97 7.88
CA LEU A 164 5.99 1.02 8.71
C LEU A 164 7.42 0.85 8.17
N HIS A 165 8.34 0.52 9.07
CA HIS A 165 9.73 0.23 8.71
C HIS A 165 9.85 -0.90 7.67
N THR A 166 10.86 -0.82 6.80
CA THR A 166 11.11 -1.82 5.73
C THR A 166 11.86 -3.05 6.23
N ASP A 167 12.46 -3.00 7.43
CA ASP A 167 12.99 -4.15 8.16
C ASP A 167 11.91 -4.77 9.06
N GLN A 168 11.61 -6.04 8.83
CA GLN A 168 10.58 -6.77 9.55
C GLN A 168 10.95 -7.08 11.01
N ALA A 169 12.23 -7.16 11.35
CA ALA A 169 12.66 -7.34 12.74
C ALA A 169 12.30 -6.08 13.55
N VAL A 170 12.59 -4.90 12.99
CA VAL A 170 12.21 -3.60 13.59
C VAL A 170 10.69 -3.48 13.71
N VAL A 171 9.94 -3.93 12.71
CA VAL A 171 8.46 -3.94 12.77
C VAL A 171 7.95 -4.89 13.84
N TRP A 172 8.56 -6.07 14.01
CA TRP A 172 8.17 -7.03 15.04
C TRP A 172 8.32 -6.43 16.45
N ASP A 173 9.47 -5.79 16.72
CA ASP A 173 9.71 -5.08 17.99
C ASP A 173 8.69 -3.95 18.18
N ALA A 174 8.50 -3.10 17.17
CA ALA A 174 7.56 -1.99 17.25
C ALA A 174 6.12 -2.46 17.52
N TYR A 175 5.70 -3.57 16.92
CA TYR A 175 4.41 -4.18 17.22
C TYR A 175 4.31 -4.63 18.68
N HIS A 176 5.33 -5.32 19.18
CA HIS A 176 5.37 -5.79 20.56
C HIS A 176 5.16 -4.65 21.57
N TYR A 177 5.81 -3.50 21.35
CA TYR A 177 5.75 -2.37 22.28
C TYR A 177 4.57 -1.42 22.05
N THR A 178 4.13 -1.22 20.81
CA THR A 178 3.20 -0.13 20.46
C THR A 178 1.76 -0.64 20.28
N PHE A 179 1.58 -1.87 19.81
CA PHE A 179 0.27 -2.40 19.41
C PHE A 179 -0.09 -3.71 20.14
N GLY A 180 0.73 -4.15 21.07
CA GLY A 180 0.57 -5.37 21.84
C GLY A 180 1.22 -6.60 21.22
N SER A 181 1.29 -7.68 21.99
CA SER A 181 2.12 -8.85 21.68
C SER A 181 1.41 -9.99 20.94
N SER A 182 0.08 -9.92 20.73
CA SER A 182 -0.68 -11.02 20.12
C SER A 182 -0.23 -11.32 18.68
N TRP A 183 -0.03 -10.27 17.89
CA TRP A 183 0.43 -10.32 16.50
C TRP A 183 1.87 -10.83 16.40
N PRO A 184 2.86 -10.23 17.10
CA PRO A 184 4.22 -10.76 17.18
C PRO A 184 4.32 -12.21 17.67
N ALA A 185 3.50 -12.61 18.64
CA ALA A 185 3.47 -13.98 19.16
C ALA A 185 2.95 -14.98 18.12
N PHE A 186 1.96 -14.57 17.31
CA PHE A 186 1.49 -15.39 16.18
C PHE A 186 2.59 -15.65 15.16
N ASP A 187 3.33 -14.61 14.76
CA ASP A 187 4.49 -14.79 13.86
C ASP A 187 5.57 -15.66 14.48
N ALA A 188 5.92 -15.42 15.75
CA ALA A 188 6.92 -16.21 16.45
C ALA A 188 6.55 -17.70 16.51
N ALA A 189 5.27 -18.04 16.63
CA ALA A 189 4.80 -19.42 16.60
C ALA A 189 4.94 -20.10 15.22
N ILE A 190 5.04 -19.34 14.14
CA ILE A 190 5.13 -19.86 12.76
C ILE A 190 6.60 -19.88 12.28
N ILE A 191 7.34 -18.81 12.52
CA ILE A 191 8.68 -18.60 11.95
C ILE A 191 9.78 -18.31 12.98
N GLY A 192 9.47 -18.26 14.28
CA GLY A 192 10.39 -17.85 15.34
C GLY A 192 10.45 -16.34 15.56
N THR A 193 11.07 -15.91 16.67
CA THR A 193 11.37 -14.48 16.90
C THR A 193 12.48 -13.99 15.96
N PRO A 194 12.69 -12.67 15.82
CA PRO A 194 13.85 -12.14 15.08
C PRO A 194 15.20 -12.65 15.60
N GLU A 195 15.29 -12.96 16.90
CA GLU A 195 16.50 -13.50 17.53
C GLU A 195 16.71 -14.98 17.20
N GLU A 196 15.63 -15.75 17.13
CA GLU A 196 15.66 -17.18 16.81
C GLU A 196 15.84 -17.44 15.30
N ASN A 197 15.30 -16.56 14.45
CA ASN A 197 15.34 -16.70 12.99
C ASN A 197 15.72 -15.39 12.26
N PRO A 198 16.92 -14.84 12.52
CA PRO A 198 17.35 -13.58 11.91
C PRO A 198 17.40 -13.64 10.38
N GLU A 199 17.77 -14.79 9.81
CA GLU A 199 17.80 -15.00 8.36
C GLU A 199 16.40 -14.94 7.75
N GLY A 200 15.39 -15.54 8.39
CA GLY A 200 14.01 -15.49 7.94
C GLY A 200 13.45 -14.07 7.86
N TYR A 201 13.70 -13.25 8.89
CA TYR A 201 13.30 -11.84 8.90
C TYR A 201 14.10 -11.03 7.87
N ALA A 202 15.41 -11.26 7.72
CA ALA A 202 16.20 -10.61 6.69
C ALA A 202 15.70 -10.94 5.28
N MET A 203 15.34 -12.20 5.03
CA MET A 203 14.74 -12.66 3.76
C MET A 203 13.33 -12.13 3.52
N ALA A 204 12.61 -11.71 4.57
CA ALA A 204 11.29 -11.11 4.49
C ALA A 204 11.31 -9.58 4.40
N SER A 205 12.45 -8.93 4.61
CA SER A 205 12.57 -7.47 4.75
C SER A 205 12.86 -6.75 3.44
N PRO A 206 11.94 -5.89 2.93
CA PRO A 206 12.23 -5.02 1.78
C PRO A 206 13.50 -4.19 1.90
N ALA A 207 13.93 -3.84 3.13
CA ALA A 207 15.18 -3.13 3.39
C ALA A 207 16.42 -3.77 2.71
N ASN A 208 16.44 -5.10 2.61
CA ASN A 208 17.56 -5.85 2.02
C ASN A 208 17.48 -5.98 0.49
N TYR A 209 16.45 -5.41 -0.14
CA TYR A 209 16.17 -5.56 -1.56
C TYR A 209 15.85 -4.21 -2.24
N LEU A 210 16.17 -3.08 -1.60
CA LEU A 210 15.91 -1.74 -2.15
C LEU A 210 16.63 -1.50 -3.48
N ASN A 211 17.72 -2.22 -3.77
CA ASN A 211 18.41 -2.18 -5.06
C ASN A 211 17.58 -2.72 -6.24
N ARG A 212 16.42 -3.34 -5.96
CA ARG A 212 15.48 -3.81 -6.99
C ARG A 212 14.47 -2.76 -7.42
N ILE A 213 14.34 -1.67 -6.67
CA ILE A 213 13.38 -0.60 -6.94
C ILE A 213 13.68 0.04 -8.30
N ARG A 214 12.68 0.13 -9.17
CA ARG A 214 12.79 0.69 -10.53
C ARG A 214 11.99 1.97 -10.74
N MET A 215 11.08 2.27 -9.82
CA MET A 215 10.18 3.41 -9.89
C MET A 215 10.60 4.53 -8.95
N PRO A 216 10.24 5.79 -9.26
CA PRO A 216 10.32 6.89 -8.32
C PRO A 216 9.48 6.64 -7.06
N VAL A 217 9.98 7.12 -5.92
CA VAL A 217 9.30 7.03 -4.62
C VAL A 217 9.11 8.41 -4.01
N GLN A 218 7.94 8.70 -3.46
CA GLN A 218 7.69 9.92 -2.66
C GLN A 218 7.32 9.53 -1.23
N ILE A 219 8.01 10.10 -0.24
CA ILE A 219 7.85 9.76 1.18
C ILE A 219 7.31 10.98 1.94
N HIS A 220 6.32 10.76 2.80
CA HIS A 220 5.69 11.77 3.63
C HIS A 220 5.60 11.34 5.09
N HIS A 221 5.98 12.22 6.03
CA HIS A 221 5.88 11.91 7.46
C HIS A 221 5.61 13.15 8.32
N GLY A 222 4.77 13.04 9.33
CA GLY A 222 4.56 14.09 10.33
C GLY A 222 5.64 14.05 11.42
N THR A 223 6.15 15.20 11.86
CA THR A 223 7.24 15.20 12.85
C THR A 223 6.80 14.78 14.24
N ASP A 224 5.50 14.90 14.53
CA ASP A 224 4.90 14.65 15.84
C ASP A 224 4.05 13.38 15.80
N ASP A 225 4.35 12.46 14.88
CA ASP A 225 3.73 11.15 14.78
C ASP A 225 3.97 10.35 16.07
N PRO A 226 2.91 10.06 16.87
CA PRO A 226 3.06 9.38 18.14
C PRO A 226 3.11 7.85 17.99
N ILE A 227 2.92 7.34 16.77
CA ILE A 227 2.83 5.91 16.48
C ILE A 227 4.13 5.42 15.87
N LEU A 228 4.60 6.07 14.80
CA LEU A 228 5.82 5.69 14.09
C LEU A 228 6.80 6.87 14.06
N PRO A 229 8.08 6.66 14.38
CA PRO A 229 9.04 7.75 14.38
C PRO A 229 9.40 8.19 12.96
N ALA A 230 9.35 9.50 12.70
CA ALA A 230 9.74 10.08 11.40
C ALA A 230 11.17 9.72 10.96
N ALA A 231 12.05 9.41 11.93
CA ALA A 231 13.40 8.91 11.68
C ALA A 231 13.44 7.72 10.72
N TRP A 232 12.47 6.80 10.79
CA TRP A 232 12.39 5.67 9.86
C TRP A 232 12.26 6.10 8.40
N SER A 233 11.51 7.16 8.14
CA SER A 233 11.37 7.72 6.78
C SER A 233 12.61 8.50 6.35
N ARG A 234 13.29 9.20 7.29
CA ARG A 234 14.58 9.87 7.00
C ARG A 234 15.66 8.87 6.62
N ASP A 235 15.74 7.76 7.35
CA ASP A 235 16.73 6.70 7.13
C ASP A 235 16.48 5.97 5.80
N LEU A 236 15.21 5.67 5.50
CA LEU A 236 14.82 5.09 4.21
C LEU A 236 15.17 6.03 3.05
N HIS A 237 14.82 7.32 3.17
CA HIS A 237 15.15 8.32 2.16
C HIS A 237 16.67 8.41 1.91
N THR A 238 17.47 8.47 2.97
CA THR A 238 18.93 8.50 2.89
C THR A 238 19.47 7.25 2.19
N THR A 239 18.98 6.07 2.57
CA THR A 239 19.38 4.80 1.96
C THR A 239 19.02 4.75 0.47
N MET A 240 17.83 5.24 0.09
CA MET A 240 17.41 5.30 -1.31
C MET A 240 18.29 6.25 -2.14
N LEU A 241 18.67 7.41 -1.59
CA LEU A 241 19.60 8.33 -2.23
C LEU A 241 20.98 7.71 -2.43
N ASP A 242 21.52 7.00 -1.43
CA ASP A 242 22.82 6.33 -1.50
C ASP A 242 22.84 5.23 -2.57
N LEU A 243 21.68 4.61 -2.85
CA LEU A 243 21.49 3.64 -3.94
C LEU A 243 21.27 4.30 -5.31
N GLY A 244 21.20 5.62 -5.39
CA GLY A 244 20.96 6.37 -6.63
C GLY A 244 19.53 6.31 -7.14
N LEU A 245 18.56 6.00 -6.27
CA LEU A 245 17.14 5.95 -6.62
C LEU A 245 16.54 7.36 -6.71
N VAL A 246 15.49 7.51 -7.53
CA VAL A 246 14.70 8.75 -7.59
C VAL A 246 13.74 8.76 -6.39
N VAL A 247 14.03 9.58 -5.40
CA VAL A 247 13.20 9.71 -4.20
C VAL A 247 12.96 11.17 -3.83
N GLU A 248 11.71 11.50 -3.51
CA GLU A 248 11.32 12.77 -2.90
C GLU A 248 10.89 12.53 -1.45
N TYR A 249 11.25 13.42 -0.52
CA TYR A 249 10.87 13.30 0.88
C TYR A 249 10.37 14.61 1.46
N TYR A 250 9.26 14.54 2.19
CA TYR A 250 8.63 15.69 2.83
C TYR A 250 8.24 15.38 4.28
N GLU A 251 8.73 16.22 5.18
CA GLU A 251 8.26 16.27 6.56
C GLU A 251 7.23 17.38 6.76
N TYR A 252 6.29 17.14 7.68
CA TYR A 252 5.21 18.06 8.03
C TYR A 252 5.36 18.42 9.51
N PRO A 253 5.93 19.60 9.82
CA PRO A 253 6.18 20.02 11.20
C PRO A 253 4.88 20.09 12.02
N GLY A 254 4.85 19.40 13.16
CA GLY A 254 3.68 19.35 14.06
C GLY A 254 2.57 18.39 13.61
N ALA A 255 2.66 17.84 12.40
CA ALA A 255 1.65 16.90 11.92
C ALA A 255 1.79 15.54 12.62
N LEU A 256 0.65 14.90 12.87
CA LEU A 256 0.54 13.59 13.51
C LEU A 256 0.59 12.45 12.48
N HIS A 257 0.35 11.22 12.93
CA HIS A 257 0.25 10.01 12.08
C HIS A 257 -0.79 10.11 10.96
N SER A 258 -1.80 10.96 11.13
CA SER A 258 -2.80 11.24 10.10
C SER A 258 -2.98 12.76 9.96
N PHE A 259 -2.59 13.27 8.80
CA PHE A 259 -2.66 14.69 8.43
C PHE A 259 -4.10 15.18 8.39
N ARG A 260 -4.26 16.47 8.69
CA ARG A 260 -5.55 17.17 8.69
C ARG A 260 -5.34 18.59 8.16
N GLY A 261 -6.42 19.23 7.73
CA GLY A 261 -6.38 20.62 7.28
C GLY A 261 -5.33 20.85 6.17
N ASP A 262 -4.52 21.90 6.34
CA ASP A 262 -3.56 22.35 5.34
C ASP A 262 -2.46 21.31 5.04
N ASP A 263 -2.05 20.50 6.03
CA ASP A 263 -1.07 19.44 5.82
C ASP A 263 -1.61 18.36 4.88
N LEU A 264 -2.87 17.95 5.08
CA LEU A 264 -3.53 16.96 4.22
C LEU A 264 -3.71 17.51 2.80
N GLN A 265 -4.11 18.77 2.68
CA GLN A 265 -4.25 19.42 1.39
C GLN A 265 -2.92 19.52 0.64
N THR A 266 -1.84 19.88 1.34
CA THR A 266 -0.48 19.96 0.80
C THR A 266 0.03 18.59 0.39
N PHE A 267 -0.21 17.56 1.21
CA PHE A 267 0.10 16.16 0.90
C PHE A 267 -0.55 15.74 -0.41
N TRP A 268 -1.87 15.92 -0.53
CA TRP A 268 -2.60 15.57 -1.74
C TRP A 268 -2.12 16.29 -3.00
N GLN A 269 -1.78 17.58 -2.90
CA GLN A 269 -1.22 18.34 -4.03
C GLN A 269 0.13 17.78 -4.48
N ARG A 270 1.02 17.44 -3.53
CA ARG A 270 2.31 16.81 -3.84
C ARG A 270 2.15 15.44 -4.47
N ASN A 271 1.22 14.63 -3.96
CA ASN A 271 0.93 13.30 -4.46
C ASN A 271 0.46 13.33 -5.92
N VAL A 272 -0.47 14.23 -6.24
CA VAL A 272 -0.99 14.35 -7.62
C VAL A 272 0.05 14.94 -8.55
N ALA A 273 0.82 15.94 -8.12
CA ALA A 273 1.93 16.45 -8.94
C ALA A 273 2.98 15.36 -9.24
N PHE A 274 3.20 14.43 -8.32
CA PHE A 274 4.11 13.30 -8.48
C PHE A 274 3.54 12.23 -9.42
N PHE A 275 2.31 11.78 -9.20
CA PHE A 275 1.66 10.83 -10.10
C PHE A 275 1.40 11.43 -11.50
N ASP A 276 1.13 12.73 -11.62
CA ASP A 276 1.00 13.39 -12.92
C ASP A 276 2.31 13.36 -13.71
N ARG A 277 3.46 13.36 -13.01
CA ARG A 277 4.78 13.28 -13.63
C ARG A 277 5.15 11.86 -14.06
N TYR A 278 4.79 10.86 -13.27
CA TYR A 278 5.32 9.49 -13.43
C TYR A 278 4.28 8.44 -13.83
N VAL A 279 3.01 8.61 -13.48
CA VAL A 279 1.92 7.64 -13.74
C VAL A 279 1.01 8.10 -14.87
N ARG A 280 0.71 9.41 -14.97
CA ARG A 280 -0.23 9.90 -15.99
C ARG A 280 0.21 9.81 -17.47
N PRO A 281 1.49 9.96 -17.86
CA PRO A 281 1.87 10.44 -19.20
C PRO A 281 1.34 9.62 -20.38
#